data_AF-A0A7X8FQX2-F1
#
_entry.id   AF-A0A7X8FQX2-F1
#
_cell.length_a   1.000
_cell.length_b   1.000
_cell.length_c   1.000
_cell.angle_alpha   90.00
_cell.angle_beta   90.00
_cell.angle_gamma   90.00
#
_symmetry.space_group_name_H-M   'P 1'
#
loop_
_entity.id
_entity.type
_entity.pdbx_description
1 polymer ?
#
loop_
_entity_poly.entity_id
_entity_poly.type
_entity_poly.pdbx_seq_one_letter_code
_entity_poly.pdbx_strand_id
1 'polypeptide(L)'
;MNKTVCPVCPHHCILTDTYKGRCNSREAVEQQSRSRTYGRIVSAGLDPIEKKPLHRFYPGSLILSVGTTGCNLDCPFCQNCAIAHPESPVRTYPVSPEELVERACALQNKGNIGIAYT
;
A
#
# COMPACT_ATOMS: atom_id res chain seq x y z
N MET A 1 -30.40 -2.31 -0.11
CA MET A 1 -29.02 -2.15 -0.63
C MET A 1 -28.16 -1.68 0.51
N ASN A 2 -27.13 -2.45 0.88
CA ASN A 2 -26.16 -2.00 1.87
C ASN A 2 -25.36 -0.85 1.28
N LYS A 3 -25.31 0.28 2.00
CA LYS A 3 -24.55 1.47 1.64
C LYS A 3 -23.72 1.88 2.83
N THR A 4 -22.44 2.09 2.62
CA THR A 4 -21.51 2.49 3.68
C THR A 4 -20.61 3.60 3.17
N VAL A 5 -20.60 4.73 3.86
CA VAL A 5 -19.68 5.83 3.53
C VAL A 5 -18.30 5.47 4.07
N CYS A 6 -17.29 5.45 3.21
CA CYS A 6 -15.90 5.19 3.60
C CYS A 6 -15.29 6.44 4.27
N PRO A 7 -14.84 6.37 5.54
CA PRO A 7 -14.31 7.53 6.26
C PRO A 7 -12.79 7.74 6.07
N VAL A 8 -12.12 6.90 5.29
CA VAL A 8 -10.65 6.75 5.32
C VAL A 8 -9.92 7.87 4.59
N CYS A 9 -10.52 8.47 3.58
CA CYS A 9 -9.89 9.50 2.76
C CYS A 9 -10.91 10.55 2.31
N PRO A 10 -10.47 11.72 1.81
CA PRO A 10 -11.35 12.84 1.49
C PRO A 10 -12.44 12.57 0.45
N HIS A 11 -12.35 11.48 -0.33
CA HIS A 11 -13.35 11.13 -1.35
C HIS A 11 -14.69 10.65 -0.76
N HIS A 12 -14.72 10.18 0.48
CA HIS A 12 -15.93 9.69 1.14
C HIS A 12 -16.82 8.76 0.28
N CYS A 13 -16.19 7.84 -0.47
CA CYS A 13 -16.89 6.96 -1.40
C CYS A 13 -18.06 6.22 -0.73
N ILE A 14 -19.21 6.16 -1.40
CA ILE A 14 -20.36 5.35 -0.99
C ILE A 14 -20.15 3.93 -1.50
N LEU A 15 -19.70 3.04 -0.61
CA LEU A 15 -19.45 1.64 -0.91
C LEU A 15 -20.77 0.87 -0.97
N THR A 16 -20.88 -0.04 -1.93
CA THR A 16 -22.01 -0.97 -2.10
C THR A 16 -21.49 -2.37 -2.40
N ASP A 17 -22.38 -3.35 -2.48
CA ASP A 17 -22.02 -4.73 -2.83
C ASP A 17 -21.39 -4.84 -4.25
N THR A 18 -21.65 -3.87 -5.13
CA THR A 18 -21.14 -3.83 -6.50
C THR A 18 -20.08 -2.77 -6.73
N TYR A 19 -19.92 -1.81 -5.82
CA TYR A 19 -18.99 -0.69 -5.95
C TYR A 19 -17.94 -0.68 -4.84
N LYS A 20 -16.68 -0.77 -5.28
CA LYS A 20 -15.49 -0.56 -4.44
C LYS A 20 -15.13 0.92 -4.45
N GLY A 21 -14.46 1.38 -3.40
CA GLY A 21 -13.99 2.77 -3.35
C GLY A 21 -13.09 3.09 -4.54
N ARG A 22 -13.01 4.37 -4.94
CA ARG A 22 -12.14 4.84 -6.05
C ARG A 22 -10.71 4.31 -5.94
N CYS A 23 -10.21 4.12 -4.72
CA CYS A 23 -8.88 3.59 -4.49
C CYS A 23 -8.72 2.09 -4.77
N ASN A 24 -9.78 1.35 -5.07
CA ASN A 24 -9.80 -0.11 -5.20
C ASN A 24 -9.36 -0.91 -3.97
N SER A 25 -8.93 -0.28 -2.87
CA SER A 25 -8.52 -0.93 -1.62
C SER A 25 -9.63 -1.06 -0.57
N ARG A 26 -10.82 -0.49 -0.80
CA ARG A 26 -11.92 -0.47 0.19
C ARG A 26 -13.21 -1.05 -0.39
N GLU A 27 -13.89 -1.88 0.40
CA GLU A 27 -15.20 -2.45 0.07
C GLU A 27 -16.12 -2.46 1.29
N ALA A 28 -17.43 -2.59 1.05
CA ALA A 28 -18.42 -2.75 2.12
C ALA A 28 -18.48 -4.22 2.53
N VAL A 29 -18.18 -4.50 3.79
CA VAL A 29 -18.34 -5.83 4.40
C VAL A 29 -19.07 -5.64 5.72
N GLU A 30 -20.18 -6.35 5.94
CA GLU A 30 -20.96 -6.26 7.18
C GLU A 30 -21.34 -4.80 7.53
N GLN A 31 -21.74 -4.02 6.52
CA GLN A 31 -22.08 -2.59 6.63
C GLN A 31 -20.92 -1.69 7.11
N GLN A 32 -19.67 -2.14 6.97
CA GLN A 32 -18.48 -1.39 7.34
C GLN A 32 -17.50 -1.27 6.17
N SER A 33 -16.74 -0.18 6.13
CA SER A 33 -15.63 -0.03 5.18
C SER A 33 -14.45 -0.89 5.63
N ARG A 34 -14.13 -1.94 4.87
CA ARG A 34 -12.99 -2.83 5.14
C ARG A 34 -11.89 -2.69 4.11
N SER A 35 -10.66 -2.93 4.56
CA SER A 35 -9.49 -2.99 3.68
C SER A 35 -9.47 -4.32 2.93
N ARG A 36 -9.26 -4.26 1.62
CA ARG A 36 -9.07 -5.42 0.73
C ARG A 36 -7.62 -5.90 0.70
N THR A 37 -6.72 -5.07 1.21
CA THR A 37 -5.27 -5.22 1.04
C THR A 37 -4.54 -5.45 2.36
N TYR A 38 -5.27 -5.52 3.47
CA TYR A 38 -4.69 -5.83 4.77
C TYR A 38 -3.96 -7.17 4.74
N GLY A 39 -2.73 -7.20 5.26
CA GLY A 39 -1.89 -8.39 5.29
C GLY A 39 -1.48 -8.91 3.92
N ARG A 40 -1.57 -8.07 2.86
CA ARG A 40 -1.24 -8.45 1.48
C ARG A 40 -0.37 -7.40 0.81
N ILE A 41 0.72 -7.85 0.19
CA ILE A 41 1.65 -6.98 -0.54
C ILE A 41 1.80 -7.46 -1.98
N VAL A 42 2.12 -6.54 -2.88
CA VAL A 42 2.44 -6.84 -4.28
C VAL A 42 3.95 -6.90 -4.48
N SER A 43 4.68 -6.03 -3.78
CA SER A 43 6.11 -5.87 -3.95
C SER A 43 6.80 -5.59 -2.62
N ALA A 44 8.03 -6.06 -2.52
CA ALA A 44 8.96 -5.69 -1.45
C ALA A 44 10.37 -5.61 -2.06
N GLY A 45 11.12 -4.56 -1.73
CA GLY A 45 12.48 -4.36 -2.25
C GLY A 45 13.26 -3.33 -1.44
N LEU A 46 14.59 -3.45 -1.44
CA LEU A 46 15.45 -2.40 -0.89
C LEU A 46 15.58 -1.27 -1.90
N ASP A 47 15.21 -0.07 -1.48
CA ASP A 47 15.41 1.15 -2.25
C ASP A 47 16.32 2.12 -1.48
N PRO A 48 17.08 2.99 -2.17
CA PRO A 48 17.67 4.16 -1.53
C PRO A 48 16.60 5.04 -0.89
N ILE A 49 16.89 5.61 0.28
CA ILE A 49 15.93 6.43 1.00
C ILE A 49 15.55 7.71 0.22
N GLU A 50 16.40 8.17 -0.68
CA GLU A 50 16.20 9.32 -1.56
C GLU A 50 15.04 9.13 -2.54
N LYS A 51 14.58 7.88 -2.75
CA LYS A 51 13.36 7.61 -3.52
C LYS A 51 12.10 8.08 -2.77
N LYS A 52 12.16 8.21 -1.45
CA LYS A 52 11.08 8.74 -0.61
C LYS A 52 11.14 10.28 -0.63
N PRO A 53 10.02 10.99 -0.38
CA PRO A 53 9.98 12.46 -0.39
C PRO A 53 10.65 13.07 0.85
N LEU A 54 11.85 12.60 1.22
CA LEU A 54 12.60 12.92 2.43
C LEU A 54 14.10 13.08 2.11
N HIS A 55 14.44 14.07 1.27
CA HIS A 55 15.80 14.23 0.72
C HIS A 55 16.94 14.30 1.76
N ARG A 56 16.68 14.84 2.96
CA ARG A 56 17.69 15.01 4.02
C ARG A 56 17.60 13.96 5.13
N PHE A 57 16.85 12.89 4.91
CA PHE A 57 16.63 11.85 5.91
C PHE A 57 17.54 10.65 5.63
N TYR A 58 18.57 10.46 6.45
CA TYR A 58 19.57 9.38 6.35
C TYR A 58 20.20 9.19 4.95
N PRO A 59 20.85 10.23 4.36
CA PRO A 59 21.42 10.13 3.01
C PRO A 59 22.34 8.91 2.82
N GLY A 60 22.20 8.23 1.68
CA GLY A 60 22.95 7.03 1.30
C GLY A 60 22.47 5.73 1.94
N SER A 61 21.46 5.78 2.82
CA SER A 61 20.91 4.59 3.47
C SER A 61 19.88 3.87 2.60
N LEU A 62 19.67 2.58 2.84
CA LEU A 62 18.62 1.79 2.19
C LEU A 62 17.41 1.63 3.11
N ILE A 63 16.24 1.44 2.51
CA ILE A 63 14.99 1.17 3.22
C ILE A 63 14.21 0.06 2.53
N LEU A 64 13.62 -0.85 3.29
CA LEU A 64 12.73 -1.88 2.78
C LEU A 64 11.40 -1.22 2.36
N SER A 65 11.26 -0.96 1.07
CA SER A 65 10.02 -0.50 0.45
C SER A 65 9.06 -1.66 0.29
N VAL A 66 7.84 -1.50 0.77
CA VAL A 66 6.77 -2.49 0.68
C VAL A 66 5.53 -1.82 0.09
N GLY A 67 5.02 -2.37 -1.00
CA GLY A 67 3.90 -1.81 -1.74
C GLY A 67 2.70 -2.74 -1.79
N THR A 68 1.50 -2.18 -1.63
CA THR A 68 0.22 -2.88 -1.84
C THR A 68 -0.55 -2.39 -3.08
N THR A 69 -1.75 -2.93 -3.33
CA THR A 69 -2.62 -2.47 -4.42
C THR A 69 -3.54 -1.32 -3.97
N GLY A 70 -3.89 -0.48 -4.92
CA GLY A 70 -4.87 0.59 -4.71
C GLY A 70 -4.27 1.91 -4.19
N CYS A 71 -4.80 3.03 -4.68
CA CYS A 71 -4.40 4.38 -4.27
C CYS A 71 -5.58 5.35 -4.41
N ASN A 72 -5.76 6.28 -3.49
CA ASN A 72 -6.83 7.28 -3.57
C ASN A 72 -6.48 8.49 -4.47
N LEU A 73 -5.35 8.46 -5.16
CA LEU A 73 -4.86 9.51 -6.04
C LEU A 73 -4.74 8.99 -7.47
N ASP A 74 -4.92 9.88 -8.45
CA ASP A 74 -4.76 9.60 -9.89
C ASP A 74 -3.60 10.43 -10.47
N CYS A 75 -2.42 10.28 -9.88
CA CYS A 75 -1.25 11.08 -10.27
C CYS A 75 -0.84 10.77 -11.72
N PRO A 76 -0.73 11.78 -12.62
CA PRO A 76 -0.39 11.55 -14.03
C PRO A 76 1.04 11.06 -14.26
N PHE A 77 1.88 11.15 -13.22
CA PHE A 77 3.29 10.75 -13.21
C PHE A 77 3.54 9.55 -12.25
N CYS A 78 2.51 8.76 -11.95
CA CYS A 78 2.63 7.66 -11.01
C CYS A 78 3.53 6.53 -11.55
N GLN A 79 4.70 6.34 -10.94
CA GLN A 79 5.60 5.22 -11.25
C GLN A 79 5.01 3.85 -10.86
N ASN A 80 4.06 3.85 -9.93
CA ASN A 80 3.42 2.63 -9.41
C ASN A 80 2.00 2.43 -9.99
N CYS A 81 1.64 3.11 -11.08
CA CYS A 81 0.28 3.10 -11.62
C CYS A 81 -0.26 1.68 -11.87
N ALA A 82 0.58 0.80 -12.44
CA ALA A 82 0.20 -0.58 -12.76
C ALA A 82 -0.19 -1.43 -11.54
N ILE A 83 0.26 -1.08 -10.33
CA ILE A 83 -0.13 -1.76 -9.08
C ILE A 83 -1.16 -0.96 -8.27
N ALA A 84 -1.14 0.38 -8.38
CA ALA A 84 -2.08 1.27 -7.72
C ALA A 84 -3.46 1.21 -8.35
N HIS A 85 -3.55 1.15 -9.67
CA HIS A 85 -4.80 1.11 -10.44
C HIS A 85 -4.76 0.01 -11.50
N PRO A 86 -4.71 -1.26 -11.09
CA PRO A 86 -4.50 -2.34 -12.04
C PRO A 86 -5.78 -2.61 -12.85
N GLU A 87 -5.62 -2.82 -14.16
CA GLU A 87 -6.72 -3.18 -15.07
C GLU A 87 -7.22 -4.63 -14.84
N SER A 88 -6.41 -5.47 -14.21
CA SER A 88 -6.71 -6.87 -13.91
C SER A 88 -6.21 -7.25 -12.52
N PRO A 89 -6.69 -8.36 -11.92
CA PRO A 89 -6.22 -8.79 -10.61
C PRO A 89 -4.69 -8.99 -10.55
N VAL A 90 -4.02 -8.24 -9.68
CA VAL A 90 -2.58 -8.36 -9.45
C VAL A 90 -2.32 -9.48 -8.44
N ARG A 91 -1.27 -10.26 -8.67
CA ARG A 91 -0.80 -11.24 -7.70
C ARG A 91 -0.32 -10.53 -6.44
N THR A 92 -0.83 -10.97 -5.30
CA THR A 92 -0.43 -10.48 -3.98
C THR A 92 0.05 -11.63 -3.11
N TYR A 93 0.95 -11.33 -2.18
CA TYR A 93 1.51 -12.27 -1.23
C TYR A 93 1.00 -11.93 0.18
N PRO A 94 0.52 -12.92 0.95
CA PRO A 94 0.22 -12.69 2.36
C PRO A 94 1.50 -12.32 3.10
N VAL A 95 1.40 -11.39 4.04
CA VAL A 95 2.50 -11.03 4.92
C VAL A 95 1.94 -10.51 6.24
N SER A 96 2.48 -10.97 7.37
CA SER A 96 2.13 -10.42 8.68
C SER A 96 3.01 -9.21 9.02
N PRO A 97 2.58 -8.35 9.95
CA PRO A 97 3.44 -7.28 10.48
C PRO A 97 4.76 -7.81 11.04
N GLU A 98 4.73 -8.93 11.75
CA GLU A 98 5.91 -9.57 12.35
C GLU A 98 6.88 -10.03 11.27
N GLU A 99 6.37 -10.68 10.21
CA GLU A 99 7.18 -11.11 9.08
C GLU A 99 7.85 -9.93 8.36
N LEU A 100 7.16 -8.79 8.21
CA LEU A 100 7.77 -7.59 7.64
C LEU A 100 8.91 -7.04 8.52
N VAL A 101 8.74 -7.06 9.84
CA VAL A 101 9.79 -6.64 10.80
C VAL A 101 10.98 -7.59 10.72
N GLU A 102 10.74 -8.90 10.73
CA GLU A 102 11.80 -9.92 10.60
C GLU A 102 12.60 -9.74 9.31
N ARG A 103 11.90 -9.53 8.18
CA ARG A 103 12.53 -9.23 6.88
C ARG A 103 13.38 -7.97 6.93
N ALA A 104 12.89 -6.90 7.58
CA ALA A 104 13.63 -5.65 7.71
C ALA A 104 14.90 -5.81 8.57
N CYS A 105 14.79 -6.51 9.71
CA CYS A 105 15.91 -6.82 10.59
C CYS A 105 16.97 -7.66 9.87
N ALA A 106 16.56 -8.68 9.11
CA ALA A 106 17.46 -9.53 8.33
C ALA A 106 18.25 -8.77 7.23
N LEU A 107 17.81 -7.56 6.85
CA LEU A 107 18.45 -6.71 5.84
C LEU A 107 19.34 -5.62 6.44
N GLN A 108 19.47 -5.52 7.77
CA GLN A 108 20.30 -4.51 8.42
C GLN A 108 21.77 -4.57 7.97
N ASN A 109 22.31 -5.77 7.78
CA ASN A 109 23.68 -5.96 7.27
C ASN A 109 23.88 -5.46 5.82
N LYS A 110 22.79 -5.19 5.09
CA LYS A 110 22.80 -4.56 3.76
C LYS A 110 22.55 -3.05 3.82
N GLY A 111 22.54 -2.45 5.01
CA GLY A 111 22.30 -1.02 5.20
C GLY A 111 20.82 -0.63 5.25
N ASN A 112 19.90 -1.59 5.47
CA ASN A 112 18.49 -1.29 5.70
C ASN A 112 18.28 -0.59 7.04
N ILE A 113 17.62 0.56 7.03
CA ILE A 113 17.35 1.34 8.25
C ILE A 113 15.90 1.24 8.75
N GLY A 114 15.01 0.58 8.01
CA GLY A 114 13.61 0.48 8.40
C GLY A 114 12.69 -0.10 7.35
N ILE A 115 11.40 0.27 7.43
CA ILE A 115 10.35 -0.15 6.51
C ILE A 115 9.63 1.11 6.00
N ALA A 116 9.46 1.20 4.69
CA ALA A 116 8.59 2.18 4.04
C ALA A 116 7.41 1.45 3.41
N TYR A 117 6.26 1.49 4.08
CA TYR A 117 5.02 0.89 3.62
C TYR A 117 4.17 1.92 2.87
N THR A 118 3.73 1.57 1.65
CA THR A 118 2.92 2.44 0.78
C THR A 118 1.76 1.69 0.15
#